data_AF-A0A0P0LD44-F1
#
_entry.id   AF-A0A0P0LD44-F1
#
_cell.length_a   1.000
_cell.length_b   1.000
_cell.length_c   1.000
_cell.angle_alpha   90.00
_cell.angle_beta   90.00
_cell.angle_gamma   90.00
#
_symmetry.space_group_name_H-M   'P 1'
#
loop_
_entity.id
_entity.type
_entity.pdbx_description
1 polymer ?
#
loop_
_entity_poly.entity_id
_entity_poly.type
_entity_poly.pdbx_seq_one_letter_code
_entity_poly.pdbx_strand_id
1 'polypeptide(L)'
;MNLLQSKNGVDTHYHVFNAGVAIEGARYVPQYSASLSTWLQQAQSVGVGRGVCVQPSFLGTDNRWMVDSLRSNPDVLRGIAVVSPDESVETLKVLNEAGVRGIRLNLAGISHDIPQWSQAHQLWQTLQEMGWHLEVHTDQGKLPQVLQQLPSELPLVIDHMAKPLQAQSNDATLLALKARARVSPIHVKLSGAYRLGDVDSARLARLLLQELGPHSLLWGSDWPCTNHEQFANFETLMAQAHQWIPSEFFEQIMTENPMGLYWNSF
;
A
#
# COMPACT_ATOMS: atom_id res chain seq x y z
N MET A 1 -2.13 -14.99 31.06
CA MET A 1 -0.66 -14.99 30.88
C MET A 1 -0.36 -14.12 29.67
N ASN A 2 0.13 -12.90 29.88
CA ASN A 2 0.61 -12.03 28.81
C ASN A 2 1.92 -12.62 28.27
N LEU A 3 1.80 -13.50 27.28
CA LEU A 3 2.89 -13.71 26.34
C LEU A 3 3.10 -12.36 25.65
N LEU A 4 4.28 -11.78 25.80
CA LEU A 4 4.74 -10.70 24.94
C LEU A 4 4.62 -11.22 23.51
N GLN A 5 3.51 -10.90 22.84
CA GLN A 5 3.29 -11.26 21.46
C GLN A 5 4.48 -10.67 20.68
N SER A 6 5.27 -11.52 20.03
CA SER A 6 6.42 -11.06 19.26
C SER A 6 5.95 -9.99 18.27
N LYS A 7 6.47 -8.77 18.40
CA LYS A 7 6.09 -7.60 17.58
C LYS A 7 6.69 -7.69 16.18
N ASN A 8 6.32 -8.72 15.44
CA ASN A 8 6.90 -9.03 14.14
C ASN A 8 6.03 -8.57 12.97
N GLY A 9 4.76 -8.27 13.22
CA GLY A 9 3.83 -7.82 12.19
C GLY A 9 4.29 -6.52 11.51
N VAL A 10 4.01 -6.41 10.22
CA VAL A 10 4.29 -5.24 9.39
C VAL A 10 2.98 -4.65 8.89
N ASP A 11 2.74 -3.39 9.20
CA ASP A 11 1.67 -2.61 8.58
C ASP A 11 2.16 -2.03 7.25
N THR A 12 1.71 -2.58 6.13
CA THR A 12 2.18 -2.15 4.81
C THR A 12 1.49 -0.88 4.27
N HIS A 13 0.57 -0.27 5.01
CA HIS A 13 -0.10 0.94 4.56
C HIS A 13 -0.58 1.80 5.72
N TYR A 14 0.11 2.90 5.99
CA TYR A 14 -0.38 3.96 6.86
C TYR A 14 0.13 5.33 6.39
N HIS A 15 -0.45 6.39 6.94
CA HIS A 15 -0.09 7.78 6.65
C HIS A 15 0.24 8.54 7.93
N VAL A 16 1.22 9.45 7.87
CA VAL A 16 1.49 10.45 8.92
C VAL A 16 1.49 11.85 8.33
N PHE A 17 0.95 12.81 9.06
CA PHE A 17 0.79 14.19 8.62
C PHE A 17 0.38 15.11 9.77
N ASN A 18 0.52 16.42 9.55
CA ASN A 18 0.03 17.45 10.46
C ASN A 18 -1.31 18.05 9.99
N ALA A 19 -2.13 18.47 10.95
CA ALA A 19 -3.36 19.20 10.69
C ALA A 19 -3.11 20.46 9.85
N GLY A 20 -4.03 20.76 8.94
CA GLY A 20 -4.05 22.00 8.17
C GLY A 20 -3.00 22.11 7.07
N VAL A 21 -2.21 21.06 6.81
CA VAL A 21 -1.15 21.09 5.78
C VAL A 21 -1.54 20.24 4.57
N ALA A 22 -1.57 20.90 3.42
CA ALA A 22 -1.80 20.28 2.13
C ALA A 22 -1.20 21.15 1.01
N ILE A 23 -0.98 20.56 -0.16
CA ILE A 23 -0.66 21.29 -1.39
C ILE A 23 -1.87 22.08 -1.90
N GLU A 24 -1.62 23.09 -2.72
CA GLU A 24 -2.67 23.78 -3.45
C GLU A 24 -3.43 22.80 -4.36
N GLY A 25 -4.77 22.93 -4.40
CA GLY A 25 -5.63 22.04 -5.20
C GLY A 25 -5.81 20.64 -4.62
N ALA A 26 -5.33 20.35 -3.40
CA ALA A 26 -5.62 19.10 -2.72
C ALA A 26 -7.14 18.88 -2.57
N ARG A 27 -7.59 17.64 -2.75
CA ARG A 27 -9.02 17.27 -2.68
C ARG A 27 -9.66 17.57 -1.32
N TYR A 28 -8.86 17.52 -0.26
CA TYR A 28 -9.26 17.85 1.11
C TYR A 28 -8.01 18.21 1.93
N VAL A 29 -8.22 18.87 3.07
CA VAL A 29 -7.17 19.23 4.03
C VAL A 29 -7.55 18.65 5.40
N PRO A 30 -6.79 17.68 5.94
CA PRO A 30 -7.08 17.12 7.25
C PRO A 30 -7.06 18.18 8.35
N GLN A 31 -8.06 18.17 9.24
CA GLN A 31 -8.15 19.09 10.38
C GLN A 31 -7.57 18.51 11.68
N TYR A 32 -6.90 17.36 11.58
CA TYR A 32 -6.26 16.66 12.68
C TYR A 32 -4.86 16.22 12.26
N SER A 33 -4.00 15.95 13.25
CA SER A 33 -2.67 15.39 13.00
C SER A 33 -2.69 13.88 13.20
N ALA A 34 -2.00 13.18 12.31
CA ALA A 34 -1.73 11.75 12.40
C ALA A 34 -0.24 11.58 12.66
N SER A 35 0.16 11.52 13.93
CA SER A 35 1.57 11.49 14.31
C SER A 35 2.15 10.07 14.27
N LEU A 36 3.45 9.97 13.94
CA LEU A 36 4.17 8.70 13.97
C LEU A 36 4.15 8.05 15.36
N SER A 37 4.26 8.85 16.43
CA SER A 37 4.25 8.32 17.80
C SER A 37 2.90 7.71 18.16
N THR A 38 1.79 8.32 17.71
CA THR A 38 0.44 7.74 17.87
C THR A 38 0.32 6.42 17.10
N TRP A 39 0.73 6.39 15.83
CA TRP A 39 0.71 5.15 15.05
C TRP A 39 1.55 4.07 15.71
N LEU A 40 2.80 4.37 16.11
CA LEU A 40 3.68 3.41 16.80
C LEU A 40 3.03 2.84 18.06
N GLN A 41 2.44 3.69 18.90
CA GLN A 41 1.77 3.27 20.12
C GLN A 41 0.61 2.31 19.83
N GLN A 42 -0.26 2.66 18.87
CA GLN A 42 -1.45 1.88 18.54
C GLN A 42 -1.09 0.58 17.81
N ALA A 43 -0.21 0.63 16.82
CA ALA A 43 0.24 -0.54 16.07
C ALA A 43 0.91 -1.58 16.99
N GLN A 44 1.79 -1.13 17.89
CA GLN A 44 2.46 -2.03 18.82
C GLN A 44 1.54 -2.72 19.82
N SER A 45 0.38 -2.12 20.12
CA SER A 45 -0.61 -2.72 21.02
C SER A 45 -1.24 -4.00 20.44
N VAL A 46 -1.20 -4.16 19.12
CA VAL A 46 -1.73 -5.33 18.39
C VAL A 46 -0.63 -6.18 17.74
N GLY A 47 0.61 -6.07 18.21
CA GLY A 47 1.72 -6.90 17.75
C GLY A 47 2.37 -6.47 16.42
N VAL A 48 2.06 -5.27 15.92
CA VAL A 48 2.72 -4.69 14.75
C VAL A 48 3.94 -3.89 15.19
N GLY A 49 5.12 -4.27 14.70
CA GLY A 49 6.40 -3.67 15.09
C GLY A 49 7.08 -2.86 14.00
N ARG A 50 6.67 -2.99 12.73
CA ARG A 50 7.23 -2.28 11.57
C ARG A 50 6.11 -1.71 10.71
N GLY A 51 6.46 -0.73 9.87
CA GLY A 51 5.46 -0.15 8.98
C GLY A 51 6.03 0.46 7.71
N VAL A 52 5.17 0.52 6.70
CA VAL A 52 5.43 1.20 5.42
C VAL A 52 4.58 2.46 5.36
N CYS A 53 5.23 3.61 5.55
CA CYS A 53 4.58 4.91 5.46
C CYS A 53 4.34 5.24 3.98
N VAL A 54 3.09 5.45 3.61
CA VAL A 54 2.71 5.81 2.25
C VAL A 54 2.46 7.31 2.19
N GLN A 55 3.01 7.98 1.19
CA GLN A 55 2.77 9.41 0.98
C GLN A 55 1.27 9.70 0.75
N PRO A 56 0.63 10.56 1.56
CA PRO A 56 -0.79 10.88 1.40
C PRO A 56 -1.02 11.86 0.24
N SER A 57 -2.14 11.71 -0.47
CA SER A 57 -2.38 12.46 -1.72
C SER A 57 -2.43 13.98 -1.54
N PHE A 58 -2.86 14.48 -0.38
CA PHE A 58 -2.95 15.92 -0.12
C PHE A 58 -1.59 16.57 0.13
N LEU A 59 -0.49 15.81 0.26
CA LEU A 59 0.87 16.34 0.31
C LEU A 59 1.59 16.26 -1.06
N GLY A 60 0.93 15.72 -2.09
CA GLY A 60 1.50 15.63 -3.44
C GLY A 60 2.87 14.94 -3.45
N THR A 61 3.81 15.52 -4.20
CA THR A 61 5.19 15.03 -4.33
C THR A 61 6.14 15.54 -3.24
N ASP A 62 5.64 16.28 -2.25
CA ASP A 62 6.44 16.70 -1.09
C ASP A 62 6.56 15.55 -0.09
N ASN A 63 7.55 14.69 -0.33
CA ASN A 63 7.81 13.50 0.47
C ASN A 63 8.64 13.78 1.75
N ARG A 64 8.97 15.05 2.05
CA ARG A 64 9.98 15.39 3.08
C ARG A 64 9.63 14.84 4.45
N TRP A 65 8.38 14.96 4.89
CA TRP A 65 7.96 14.44 6.20
C TRP A 65 8.01 12.92 6.31
N MET A 66 7.63 12.21 5.25
CA MET A 66 7.80 10.76 5.20
C MET A 66 9.30 10.44 5.31
N VAL A 67 10.13 11.05 4.47
CA VAL A 67 11.59 10.84 4.45
C VAL A 67 12.24 11.09 5.81
N ASP A 68 11.89 12.18 6.50
CA ASP A 68 12.43 12.49 7.83
C ASP A 68 12.03 11.44 8.87
N SER A 69 10.80 10.92 8.77
CA SER A 69 10.30 9.84 9.62
C SER A 69 11.08 8.53 9.40
N LEU A 70 11.36 8.19 8.13
CA LEU A 70 12.14 6.99 7.77
C LEU A 70 13.58 7.08 8.26
N ARG A 71 14.26 8.21 8.03
CA ARG A 71 15.66 8.43 8.47
C ARG A 71 15.81 8.35 9.97
N SER A 72 14.79 8.77 10.71
CA SER A 72 14.79 8.70 12.18
C SER A 72 14.50 7.29 12.71
N ASN A 73 13.99 6.36 11.87
CA ASN A 73 13.56 5.03 12.28
C ASN A 73 13.91 3.94 11.21
N PRO A 74 15.18 3.82 10.76
CA PRO A 74 15.54 3.04 9.58
C PRO A 74 15.38 1.52 9.76
N ASP A 75 15.35 1.00 10.98
CA ASP A 75 15.14 -0.43 11.23
C ASP A 75 13.64 -0.82 11.28
N VAL A 76 12.79 0.19 11.46
CA VAL A 76 11.36 0.04 11.76
C VAL A 76 10.48 0.46 10.59
N LEU A 77 10.92 1.44 9.80
CA LEU A 77 10.12 2.08 8.77
C LEU A 77 10.71 1.93 7.36
N ARG A 78 9.81 1.77 6.39
CA ARG A 78 10.04 1.96 4.96
C ARG A 78 8.98 2.89 4.40
N GLY A 79 9.18 3.39 3.18
CA GLY A 79 8.26 4.36 2.59
C GLY A 79 7.89 4.07 1.15
N ILE A 80 6.77 4.66 0.74
CA ILE A 80 6.28 4.71 -0.64
C ILE A 80 6.04 6.16 -1.00
N ALA A 81 6.88 6.68 -1.90
CA ALA A 81 6.85 8.07 -2.30
C ALA A 81 5.80 8.36 -3.37
N VAL A 82 5.43 9.62 -3.55
CA VAL A 82 4.76 10.09 -4.76
C VAL A 82 5.73 10.96 -5.52
N VAL A 83 5.94 10.67 -6.80
CA VAL A 83 6.87 11.40 -7.69
C VAL A 83 6.18 11.74 -9.01
N SER A 84 6.76 12.62 -9.80
CA SER A 84 6.32 12.86 -11.18
C SER A 84 6.78 11.73 -12.11
N PRO A 85 6.11 11.50 -13.25
CA PRO A 85 6.52 10.48 -14.22
C PRO A 85 7.89 10.76 -14.87
N ASP A 86 8.39 11.99 -14.78
CA ASP A 86 9.68 12.45 -15.30
C ASP A 86 10.72 12.70 -14.18
N GLU A 87 10.50 12.17 -12.97
CA GLU A 87 11.42 12.32 -11.84
C GLU A 87 12.83 11.80 -12.15
N SER A 88 13.84 12.48 -11.61
CA SER A 88 15.24 12.16 -11.90
C SER A 88 15.73 10.92 -11.15
N VAL A 89 16.67 10.19 -11.77
CA VAL A 89 17.33 9.03 -11.15
C VAL A 89 18.04 9.41 -9.86
N GLU A 90 18.63 10.61 -9.82
CA GLU A 90 19.30 11.17 -8.65
C GLU A 90 18.34 11.34 -7.48
N THR A 91 17.16 11.90 -7.71
CA THR A 91 16.11 12.01 -6.68
C THR A 91 15.70 10.62 -6.17
N LEU A 92 15.48 9.66 -7.06
CA LEU A 92 15.06 8.30 -6.68
C LEU A 92 16.12 7.59 -5.83
N LYS A 93 17.41 7.77 -6.15
CA LYS A 93 18.52 7.26 -5.32
C LYS A 93 18.52 7.86 -3.91
N VAL A 94 18.33 9.18 -3.79
CA VAL A 94 18.22 9.85 -2.49
C VAL A 94 17.03 9.32 -1.68
N LEU A 95 15.89 9.07 -2.33
CA LEU A 95 14.72 8.46 -1.69
C LEU A 95 15.01 7.02 -1.22
N ASN A 96 15.76 6.25 -2.01
CA ASN A 96 16.15 4.89 -1.66
C ASN A 96 17.06 4.82 -0.43
N GLU A 97 18.06 5.70 -0.38
CA GLU A 97 18.94 5.86 0.78
C GLU A 97 18.16 6.24 2.04
N ALA A 98 17.09 7.02 1.90
CA ALA A 98 16.20 7.36 3.01
C ALA A 98 15.28 6.21 3.46
N GLY A 99 15.19 5.11 2.70
CA GLY A 99 14.35 3.95 3.04
C GLY A 99 13.06 3.82 2.22
N VAL A 100 12.89 4.59 1.15
CA VAL A 100 11.78 4.39 0.19
C VAL A 100 12.02 3.12 -0.63
N ARG A 101 10.97 2.36 -0.95
CA ARG A 101 11.04 1.07 -1.68
C ARG A 101 10.06 0.94 -2.84
N GLY A 102 9.43 2.05 -3.21
CA GLY A 102 8.46 2.11 -4.28
C GLY A 102 7.87 3.50 -4.41
N ILE A 103 7.09 3.69 -5.46
CA ILE A 103 6.30 4.91 -5.68
C ILE A 103 4.82 4.57 -5.76
N ARG A 104 3.94 5.53 -5.48
CA ARG A 104 2.49 5.35 -5.55
C ARG A 104 1.86 6.17 -6.67
N LEU A 105 1.05 5.49 -7.46
CA LEU A 105 0.12 6.07 -8.42
C LEU A 105 -1.30 5.99 -7.83
N ASN A 106 -1.73 7.09 -7.22
CA ASN A 106 -3.06 7.20 -6.61
C ASN A 106 -4.04 7.90 -7.56
N LEU A 107 -4.94 7.12 -8.14
CA LEU A 107 -5.93 7.54 -9.14
C LEU A 107 -7.36 7.51 -8.60
N ALA A 108 -7.56 7.37 -7.28
CA ALA A 108 -8.89 7.36 -6.71
C ALA A 108 -9.56 8.73 -6.87
N GLY A 109 -10.79 8.77 -7.40
CA GLY A 109 -11.57 9.99 -7.61
C GLY A 109 -11.03 10.94 -8.69
N ILE A 110 -10.12 10.48 -9.54
CA ILE A 110 -9.57 11.23 -10.69
C ILE A 110 -9.53 10.34 -11.94
N SER A 111 -9.01 10.86 -13.06
CA SER A 111 -8.90 10.10 -14.31
C SER A 111 -8.05 8.83 -14.17
N HIS A 112 -8.47 7.75 -14.84
CA HIS A 112 -7.71 6.50 -14.99
C HIS A 112 -6.95 6.42 -16.32
N ASP A 113 -7.02 7.47 -17.14
CA ASP A 113 -6.19 7.62 -18.33
C ASP A 113 -4.86 8.28 -17.94
N ILE A 114 -3.76 7.55 -18.13
CA ILE A 114 -2.43 7.89 -17.61
C ILE A 114 -1.35 7.90 -18.72
N PRO A 115 -1.54 8.63 -19.83
CA PRO A 115 -0.61 8.62 -20.96
C PRO A 115 0.80 9.12 -20.59
N GLN A 116 0.95 9.95 -19.56
CA GLN A 116 2.27 10.39 -19.09
C GLN A 116 3.04 9.23 -18.43
N TRP A 117 2.32 8.33 -17.74
CA TRP A 117 2.91 7.19 -17.07
C TRP A 117 3.23 6.06 -18.04
N SER A 118 2.42 5.85 -19.09
CA SER A 118 2.74 4.84 -20.12
C SER A 118 4.03 5.15 -20.88
N GLN A 119 4.46 6.42 -20.91
CA GLN A 119 5.68 6.90 -21.56
C GLN A 119 6.87 7.11 -20.60
N ALA A 120 6.70 6.83 -19.30
CA ALA A 120 7.73 7.05 -18.27
C ALA A 120 8.84 5.98 -18.28
N HIS A 121 9.40 5.66 -19.46
CA HIS A 121 10.33 4.55 -19.66
C HIS A 121 11.56 4.59 -18.73
N GLN A 122 12.17 5.75 -18.56
CA GLN A 122 13.33 5.92 -17.67
C GLN A 122 12.98 5.64 -16.22
N LEU A 123 11.81 6.11 -15.75
CA LEU A 123 11.32 5.86 -14.40
C LEU A 123 11.11 4.35 -14.18
N TRP A 124 10.45 3.67 -15.12
CA TRP A 124 10.20 2.23 -15.03
C TRP A 124 11.46 1.39 -15.01
N GLN A 125 12.43 1.72 -15.87
CA GLN A 125 13.74 1.07 -15.86
C GLN A 125 14.44 1.28 -14.51
N THR A 126 14.43 2.51 -14.00
CA THR A 126 15.07 2.85 -12.71
C THR A 126 14.43 2.07 -11.55
N LEU A 127 13.10 1.98 -11.51
CA LEU A 127 12.40 1.20 -10.49
C LEU A 127 12.80 -0.27 -10.55
N GLN A 128 12.87 -0.87 -11.74
CA GLN A 128 13.29 -2.27 -11.90
C GLN A 128 14.74 -2.50 -11.44
N GLU A 129 15.67 -1.62 -11.84
CA GLU A 129 17.08 -1.70 -11.45
C GLU A 129 17.27 -1.57 -9.93
N MET A 130 16.40 -0.82 -9.26
CA MET A 130 16.41 -0.64 -7.80
C MET A 130 15.62 -1.71 -7.04
N GLY A 131 14.97 -2.65 -7.73
CA GLY A 131 14.08 -3.63 -7.11
C GLY A 131 12.81 -3.01 -6.49
N TRP A 132 12.42 -1.82 -6.94
CA TRP A 132 11.22 -1.12 -6.47
C TRP A 132 9.97 -1.61 -7.20
N HIS A 133 8.82 -1.34 -6.57
CA HIS A 133 7.50 -1.57 -7.17
C HIS A 133 6.73 -0.27 -7.37
N LEU A 134 5.71 -0.34 -8.23
CA LEU A 134 4.66 0.66 -8.32
C LEU A 134 3.46 0.23 -7.47
N GLU A 135 3.11 1.05 -6.49
CA GLU A 135 1.88 0.93 -5.73
C GLU A 135 0.73 1.63 -6.47
N VAL A 136 -0.39 0.94 -6.70
CA VAL A 136 -1.51 1.44 -7.51
C VAL A 136 -2.79 1.45 -6.69
N HIS A 137 -3.46 2.61 -6.66
CA HIS A 137 -4.79 2.78 -6.09
C HIS A 137 -5.75 3.35 -7.14
N THR A 138 -6.88 2.70 -7.36
CA THR A 138 -7.90 3.12 -8.33
C THR A 138 -9.28 3.26 -7.69
N ASP A 139 -10.21 3.79 -8.48
CA ASP A 139 -11.64 3.61 -8.19
C ASP A 139 -12.07 2.16 -8.43
N GLN A 140 -13.25 1.85 -7.91
CA GLN A 140 -13.79 0.49 -7.94
C GLN A 140 -13.97 0.02 -9.40
N GLY A 141 -13.44 -1.17 -9.71
CA GLY A 141 -13.50 -1.78 -11.04
C GLY A 141 -12.60 -1.15 -12.10
N LYS A 142 -11.79 -0.14 -11.77
CA LYS A 142 -10.97 0.60 -12.74
C LYS A 142 -9.55 0.07 -12.94
N LEU A 143 -9.10 -0.84 -12.07
CA LEU A 143 -7.75 -1.40 -12.15
C LEU A 143 -7.41 -2.01 -13.54
N PRO A 144 -8.30 -2.77 -14.23
CA PRO A 144 -7.96 -3.33 -15.55
C PRO A 144 -7.56 -2.27 -16.59
N GLN A 145 -8.23 -1.12 -16.62
CA GLN A 145 -7.92 0.00 -17.53
C GLN A 145 -6.52 0.56 -17.26
N VAL A 146 -6.14 0.69 -15.99
CA VAL A 146 -4.82 1.20 -15.58
C VAL A 146 -3.73 0.19 -15.92
N LEU A 147 -3.95 -1.10 -15.65
CA LEU A 147 -2.96 -2.14 -15.94
C LEU A 147 -2.64 -2.29 -17.43
N GLN A 148 -3.59 -2.00 -18.32
CA GLN A 148 -3.38 -2.01 -19.77
C GLN A 148 -2.41 -0.91 -20.26
N GLN A 149 -2.22 0.14 -19.46
CA GLN A 149 -1.37 1.29 -19.81
C GLN A 149 0.03 1.20 -19.19
N LEU A 150 0.26 0.26 -18.27
CA LEU A 150 1.54 0.09 -17.57
C LEU A 150 2.37 -1.03 -18.20
N PRO A 151 3.72 -0.93 -18.20
CA PRO A 151 4.60 -2.01 -18.69
C PRO A 151 4.26 -3.34 -18.02
N SER A 152 4.32 -4.45 -18.75
CA SER A 152 3.80 -5.75 -18.27
C SER A 152 4.64 -6.38 -17.15
N GLU A 153 5.92 -6.01 -17.12
CA GLU A 153 6.99 -6.57 -16.30
C GLU A 153 7.17 -5.81 -14.98
N LEU A 154 6.57 -4.63 -14.84
CA LEU A 154 6.71 -3.80 -13.64
C LEU A 154 6.13 -4.52 -12.40
N PRO A 155 6.90 -4.70 -11.31
CA PRO A 155 6.37 -5.24 -10.07
C PRO A 155 5.32 -4.30 -9.48
N LEU A 156 4.20 -4.86 -9.03
CA LEU A 156 3.06 -4.07 -8.55
C LEU A 156 2.68 -4.40 -7.10
N VAL A 157 2.22 -3.38 -6.40
CA VAL A 157 1.45 -3.52 -5.17
C VAL A 157 0.10 -2.83 -5.37
N ILE A 158 -1.00 -3.53 -5.11
CA ILE A 158 -2.35 -3.02 -5.35
C ILE A 158 -3.03 -2.73 -4.03
N ASP A 159 -3.51 -1.50 -3.88
CA ASP A 159 -4.13 -1.03 -2.65
C ASP A 159 -5.54 -1.62 -2.41
N HIS A 160 -5.89 -1.71 -1.13
CA HIS A 160 -7.24 -1.90 -0.60
C HIS A 160 -8.06 -3.00 -1.30
N MET A 161 -7.49 -4.21 -1.35
CA MET A 161 -8.11 -5.39 -1.95
C MET A 161 -8.48 -5.23 -3.43
N ALA A 162 -7.79 -4.33 -4.13
CA ALA A 162 -7.98 -4.01 -5.56
C ALA A 162 -9.35 -3.44 -5.96
N LYS A 163 -10.30 -3.32 -5.01
CA LYS A 163 -11.64 -2.73 -5.19
C LYS A 163 -12.36 -3.26 -6.45
N PRO A 164 -12.62 -4.56 -6.59
CA PRO A 164 -13.44 -5.07 -7.70
C PRO A 164 -14.89 -4.57 -7.60
N LEU A 165 -15.66 -4.72 -8.68
CA LEU A 165 -17.10 -4.45 -8.63
C LEU A 165 -17.84 -5.53 -7.84
N GLN A 166 -17.38 -6.78 -7.95
CA GLN A 166 -17.96 -7.92 -7.25
C GLN A 166 -16.87 -8.85 -6.71
N ALA A 167 -17.13 -9.48 -5.57
CA ALA A 167 -16.31 -10.57 -5.04
C ALA A 167 -16.58 -11.88 -5.82
N GLN A 168 -16.18 -11.92 -7.09
CA GLN A 168 -16.32 -13.07 -7.99
C GLN A 168 -15.05 -13.27 -8.81
N SER A 169 -14.72 -14.53 -9.12
CA SER A 169 -13.50 -14.89 -9.88
C SER A 169 -13.53 -14.41 -11.34
N ASN A 170 -14.71 -14.15 -11.90
CA ASN A 170 -14.92 -13.62 -13.24
C ASN A 170 -15.05 -12.09 -13.30
N ASP A 171 -14.92 -11.39 -12.16
CA ASP A 171 -14.81 -9.92 -12.15
C ASP A 171 -13.55 -9.50 -12.93
N ALA A 172 -13.67 -8.45 -13.75
CA ALA A 172 -12.59 -8.00 -14.62
C ALA A 172 -11.31 -7.65 -13.85
N THR A 173 -11.43 -7.14 -12.63
CA THR A 173 -10.32 -6.82 -11.74
C THR A 173 -9.56 -8.08 -11.34
N LEU A 174 -10.28 -9.12 -10.93
CA LEU A 174 -9.69 -10.41 -10.53
C LEU A 174 -9.02 -11.09 -11.72
N LEU A 175 -9.66 -11.09 -12.89
CA LEU A 175 -9.08 -11.61 -14.12
C LEU A 175 -7.78 -10.87 -14.52
N ALA A 176 -7.76 -9.54 -14.41
CA ALA A 176 -6.59 -8.73 -14.72
C ALA A 176 -5.43 -9.00 -13.74
N LEU A 177 -5.72 -9.10 -12.44
CA LEU A 177 -4.72 -9.48 -11.42
C LEU A 177 -4.11 -10.84 -11.71
N LYS A 178 -4.93 -11.86 -12.01
CA LYS A 178 -4.45 -13.22 -12.35
C LYS A 178 -3.59 -13.23 -13.60
N ALA A 179 -3.98 -12.48 -14.63
CA ALA A 179 -3.19 -12.37 -15.85
C ALA A 179 -1.85 -11.69 -15.57
N ARG A 180 -1.85 -10.63 -14.77
CA ARG A 180 -0.64 -9.88 -14.38
C ARG A 180 0.32 -10.72 -13.54
N ALA A 181 -0.19 -11.47 -12.57
CA ALA A 181 0.58 -12.35 -11.68
C ALA A 181 1.37 -13.45 -12.42
N ARG A 182 0.96 -13.80 -13.64
CA ARG A 182 1.70 -14.77 -14.48
C ARG A 182 2.93 -14.19 -15.16
N VAL A 183 3.05 -12.85 -15.19
CA VAL A 183 4.09 -12.13 -15.93
C VAL A 183 5.08 -11.47 -14.99
N SER A 184 4.59 -10.84 -13.92
CA SER A 184 5.42 -10.09 -12.96
C SER A 184 4.88 -10.23 -11.54
N PRO A 185 5.73 -10.14 -10.50
CA PRO A 185 5.28 -10.14 -9.12
C PRO A 185 4.21 -9.09 -8.86
N ILE A 186 3.14 -9.52 -8.20
CA ILE A 186 2.05 -8.65 -7.77
C ILE A 186 1.73 -8.95 -6.31
N HIS A 187 1.55 -7.91 -5.52
CA HIS A 187 0.98 -8.02 -4.19
C HIS A 187 -0.33 -7.27 -4.09
N VAL A 188 -1.27 -7.75 -3.29
CA VAL A 188 -2.53 -7.07 -2.99
C VAL A 188 -2.61 -6.84 -1.49
N LYS A 189 -2.84 -5.59 -1.07
CA LYS A 189 -2.98 -5.23 0.35
C LYS A 189 -4.40 -5.53 0.84
N LEU A 190 -4.54 -6.48 1.76
CA LEU A 190 -5.73 -6.71 2.58
C LEU A 190 -5.86 -5.55 3.58
N SER A 191 -6.49 -4.46 3.14
CA SER A 191 -6.60 -3.19 3.85
C SER A 191 -7.86 -2.44 3.38
N GLY A 192 -8.26 -1.40 4.12
CA GLY A 192 -9.25 -0.43 3.62
C GLY A 192 -10.61 -1.02 3.25
N ALA A 193 -11.08 -2.08 3.92
CA ALA A 193 -12.32 -2.77 3.56
C ALA A 193 -13.57 -1.87 3.53
N TYR A 194 -13.60 -0.83 4.37
CA TYR A 194 -14.65 0.19 4.36
C TYR A 194 -14.69 1.05 3.09
N ARG A 195 -13.69 0.92 2.20
CA ARG A 195 -13.62 1.59 0.88
C ARG A 195 -14.17 0.74 -0.27
N LEU A 196 -14.68 -0.46 0.02
CA LEU A 196 -15.17 -1.42 -0.98
C LEU A 196 -16.65 -1.24 -1.37
N GLY A 197 -17.37 -0.31 -0.74
CA GLY A 197 -18.81 -0.20 -0.88
C GLY A 197 -19.50 -1.46 -0.35
N ASP A 198 -20.38 -2.07 -1.15
CA ASP A 198 -21.16 -3.25 -0.77
C ASP A 198 -20.44 -4.59 -0.99
N VAL A 199 -19.18 -4.57 -1.44
CA VAL A 199 -18.43 -5.82 -1.69
C VAL A 199 -17.99 -6.45 -0.37
N ASP A 200 -18.41 -7.71 -0.15
CA ASP A 200 -18.02 -8.50 1.01
C ASP A 200 -16.50 -8.75 1.05
N SER A 201 -15.83 -8.05 1.97
CA SER A 201 -14.38 -8.14 2.17
C SER A 201 -13.90 -9.54 2.58
N ALA A 202 -14.65 -10.28 3.40
CA ALA A 202 -14.23 -11.61 3.83
C ALA A 202 -14.30 -12.62 2.68
N ARG A 203 -15.34 -12.52 1.85
CA ARG A 203 -15.41 -13.29 0.59
C ARG A 203 -14.30 -12.91 -0.38
N LEU A 204 -14.04 -11.61 -0.53
CA LEU A 204 -12.99 -11.11 -1.43
C LEU A 204 -11.59 -11.55 -0.99
N ALA A 205 -11.27 -11.50 0.31
CA ALA A 205 -9.98 -11.96 0.85
C ALA A 205 -9.74 -13.44 0.51
N ARG A 206 -10.75 -14.29 0.70
CA ARG A 206 -10.68 -15.72 0.35
C ARG A 206 -10.45 -15.93 -1.14
N LEU A 207 -11.13 -15.15 -1.99
CA LEU A 207 -10.92 -15.21 -3.44
C LEU A 207 -9.52 -14.78 -3.84
N LEU A 208 -9.02 -13.66 -3.32
CA LEU A 208 -7.66 -13.20 -3.59
C LEU A 208 -6.61 -14.24 -3.17
N LEU A 209 -6.80 -14.86 -1.99
CA LEU A 209 -5.95 -15.94 -1.52
C LEU A 209 -6.01 -17.17 -2.44
N GLN A 210 -7.19 -17.58 -2.90
CA GLN A 210 -7.36 -18.71 -3.80
C GLN A 210 -6.76 -18.45 -5.19
N GLU A 211 -6.90 -17.23 -5.71
CA GLU A 211 -6.55 -16.89 -7.08
C GLU A 211 -5.08 -16.47 -7.26
N LEU A 212 -4.48 -15.85 -6.25
CA LEU A 212 -3.10 -15.34 -6.29
C LEU A 212 -2.15 -16.12 -5.35
N GLY A 213 -2.68 -16.80 -4.34
CA GLY A 213 -1.88 -17.46 -3.30
C GLY A 213 -1.42 -16.50 -2.19
N PRO A 214 -1.01 -17.04 -1.03
CA PRO A 214 -0.67 -16.24 0.15
C PRO A 214 0.56 -15.35 -0.06
N HIS A 215 1.52 -15.76 -0.89
CA HIS A 215 2.74 -14.99 -1.19
C HIS A 215 2.45 -13.65 -1.89
N SER A 216 1.31 -13.53 -2.57
CA SER A 216 0.88 -12.31 -3.25
C SER A 216 0.03 -11.40 -2.37
N LEU A 217 -0.09 -11.67 -1.06
CA LEU A 217 -0.92 -10.90 -0.15
C LEU A 217 -0.10 -10.21 0.94
N LEU A 218 -0.52 -9.00 1.28
CA LEU A 218 0.02 -8.18 2.36
C LEU A 218 -1.14 -7.70 3.23
N TRP A 219 -0.87 -7.30 4.47
CA TRP A 219 -1.85 -6.58 5.29
C TRP A 219 -1.42 -5.13 5.51
N GLY A 220 -2.39 -4.22 5.60
CA GLY A 220 -2.15 -2.82 5.97
C GLY A 220 -3.35 -2.25 6.72
N SER A 221 -3.08 -1.34 7.66
CA SER A 221 -4.12 -0.72 8.49
C SER A 221 -4.93 0.32 7.73
N ASP A 222 -4.30 0.98 6.74
CA ASP A 222 -4.75 2.22 6.13
C ASP A 222 -4.96 3.34 7.17
N TRP A 223 -4.29 3.27 8.32
CA TRP A 223 -4.38 4.27 9.38
C TRP A 223 -3.89 5.64 8.85
N PRO A 224 -4.56 6.77 9.19
CA PRO A 224 -5.65 6.95 10.14
C PRO A 224 -7.05 6.84 9.50
N CYS A 225 -7.17 6.07 8.42
CA CYS A 225 -8.41 5.85 7.69
C CYS A 225 -9.03 7.16 7.20
N THR A 226 -8.24 7.98 6.50
CA THR A 226 -8.67 9.35 6.12
C THR A 226 -10.03 9.37 5.40
N ASN A 227 -10.89 10.32 5.81
CA ASN A 227 -12.32 10.45 5.45
C ASN A 227 -13.24 9.33 5.99
N HIS A 228 -12.70 8.48 6.86
CA HIS A 228 -13.32 7.29 7.45
C HIS A 228 -12.72 7.05 8.86
N GLU A 229 -12.41 8.12 9.59
CA GLU A 229 -11.62 8.09 10.82
C GLU A 229 -12.21 7.17 11.91
N GLN A 230 -13.53 6.97 11.89
CA GLN A 230 -14.23 6.05 12.79
C GLN A 230 -13.76 4.59 12.66
N PHE A 231 -13.09 4.21 11.57
CA PHE A 231 -12.54 2.88 11.35
C PHE A 231 -11.08 2.74 11.81
N ALA A 232 -10.42 3.82 12.25
CA ALA A 232 -9.01 3.86 12.65
C ALA A 232 -8.75 3.26 14.05
N ASN A 233 -9.27 2.05 14.28
CA ASN A 233 -9.09 1.29 15.51
C ASN A 233 -8.29 0.01 15.22
N PHE A 234 -7.05 -0.06 15.70
CA PHE A 234 -6.14 -1.17 15.42
C PHE A 234 -6.65 -2.54 15.90
N GLU A 235 -7.36 -2.62 17.03
CA GLU A 235 -7.94 -3.88 17.51
C GLU A 235 -8.99 -4.42 16.54
N THR A 236 -9.85 -3.53 16.02
CA THR A 236 -10.87 -3.86 15.02
C THR A 236 -10.24 -4.25 13.70
N LEU A 237 -9.24 -3.50 13.23
CA LEU A 237 -8.50 -3.81 12.00
C LEU A 237 -7.75 -5.14 12.09
N MET A 238 -7.19 -5.47 13.25
CA MET A 238 -6.53 -6.76 13.48
C MET A 238 -7.54 -7.91 13.58
N ALA A 239 -8.70 -7.68 14.20
CA ALA A 239 -9.80 -8.66 14.21
C ALA A 239 -10.29 -8.98 12.78
N GLN A 240 -10.38 -7.97 11.91
CA GLN A 240 -10.66 -8.16 10.49
C GLN A 240 -9.56 -8.97 9.78
N ALA A 241 -8.29 -8.69 10.06
CA ALA A 241 -7.17 -9.48 9.53
C ALA A 241 -7.31 -10.97 9.87
N HIS A 242 -7.62 -11.29 11.13
CA HIS A 242 -7.87 -12.66 11.58
C HIS A 242 -9.11 -13.31 10.94
N GLN A 243 -10.11 -12.51 10.57
CA GLN A 243 -11.29 -13.01 9.83
C GLN A 243 -10.96 -13.33 8.36
N TRP A 244 -10.08 -12.53 7.74
CA TRP A 244 -9.71 -12.65 6.33
C TRP A 244 -8.66 -13.71 6.07
N ILE A 245 -7.68 -13.84 6.95
CA ILE A 245 -6.47 -14.63 6.74
C ILE A 245 -6.55 -15.93 7.55
N PRO A 246 -6.51 -17.11 6.90
CA PRO A 246 -6.38 -18.38 7.59
C PRO A 246 -5.12 -18.42 8.46
N SER A 247 -5.20 -19.08 9.62
CA SER A 247 -4.12 -19.10 10.62
C SER A 247 -2.77 -19.57 10.07
N GLU A 248 -2.77 -20.52 9.14
CA GLU A 248 -1.56 -21.07 8.52
C GLU A 248 -0.83 -20.09 7.61
N PHE A 249 -1.50 -19.03 7.12
CA PHE A 249 -0.92 -17.99 6.28
C PHE A 249 -0.73 -16.66 7.00
N PHE A 250 -1.14 -16.58 8.28
CA PHE A 250 -1.14 -15.31 9.01
C PHE A 250 0.28 -14.74 9.17
N GLU A 251 1.25 -15.56 9.60
CA GLU A 251 2.64 -15.13 9.72
C GLU A 251 3.25 -14.73 8.37
N GLN A 252 2.98 -15.52 7.32
CA GLN A 252 3.46 -15.25 5.97
C GLN A 252 2.97 -13.87 5.46
N ILE A 253 1.67 -13.61 5.56
CA ILE A 253 1.05 -12.39 5.03
C ILE A 253 1.37 -11.16 5.90
N MET A 254 1.41 -11.33 7.23
CA MET A 254 1.65 -10.23 8.16
C MET A 254 3.13 -9.89 8.34
N THR A 255 4.04 -10.82 8.07
CA THR A 255 5.47 -10.68 8.39
C THR A 255 6.39 -11.08 7.23
N GLU A 256 6.34 -12.32 6.74
CA GLU A 256 7.36 -12.81 5.80
C GLU A 256 7.34 -12.09 4.46
N ASN A 257 6.15 -12.00 3.83
CA ASN A 257 5.96 -11.31 2.56
C ASN A 257 6.41 -9.84 2.62
N PRO A 258 5.95 -9.01 3.58
CA PRO A 258 6.41 -7.63 3.68
C PRO A 258 7.89 -7.50 4.04
N MET A 259 8.46 -8.40 4.86
CA MET A 259 9.89 -8.39 5.13
C MET A 259 10.71 -8.68 3.87
N GLY A 260 10.28 -9.65 3.06
CA GLY A 260 10.83 -9.92 1.74
C GLY A 260 10.81 -8.69 0.83
N LEU A 261 9.63 -8.08 0.70
CA LEU A 261 9.41 -6.97 -0.22
C LEU A 261 10.12 -5.66 0.17
N TYR A 262 10.15 -5.32 1.46
CA TYR A 262 10.57 -3.98 1.90
C TYR A 262 11.92 -3.93 2.65
N TRP A 263 12.39 -5.06 3.21
CA TRP A 263 13.65 -5.11 3.98
C TRP A 263 14.72 -6.00 3.38
N ASN A 264 14.36 -7.10 2.72
CA ASN A 264 15.33 -8.10 2.25
C ASN A 264 15.61 -8.03 0.74
N SER A 265 14.89 -7.17 0.00
CA SER A 265 15.15 -6.93 -1.41
C SER A 265 16.43 -6.10 -1.56
N PHE A 266 17.53 -6.75 -1.96
CA PHE A 266 18.83 -6.15 -2.29
C PHE A 266 19.43 -6.81 -3.54
#